data_AF-A0A9J6GC75-F1
#
_entry.id   AF-A0A9J6GC75-F1
#
_cell.length_a   1.000
_cell.length_b   1.000
_cell.length_c   1.000
_cell.angle_alpha   90.00
_cell.angle_beta   90.00
_cell.angle_gamma   90.00
#
_symmetry.space_group_name_H-M   'P 1'
#
loop_
_entity.id
_entity.type
_entity.pdbx_description
1 polymer ?
#
loop_
_entity_poly.entity_id
_entity_poly.type
_entity_poly.pdbx_seq_one_letter_code
_entity_poly.pdbx_strand_id
1 'polypeptide(L)'
;MKVHSCESGFNAACGIAGCAASFRRYLAYRQHVYRKHAVAAGIKPRTSTHASASGDDNPGGGVQEEPSFHAASPPSEERNDNSVNDNEPSNPHEIQKQLALFYFRITEKLKLPSSTADEVFTTMKSLMQQLLDYNIHQTLRFLEEENVQEAGIKNLQAFLNATSIITDIFSELGSIHMRKKYLIEHFAYTDVEQLPLETGTAHDTFCYIPITNVLSSFLQTHSMFECFTQPLSSSQIELLTDFMDGDFFSQNYFLIHDADSRTIFLLVYTDELVITNPLGSTAL
;
A
#
# COMPACT_ATOMS: atom_id res chain seq x y z
N MET A 1 -2.04 3.78 22.53
CA MET A 1 -3.37 3.59 23.15
C MET A 1 -4.42 3.66 22.04
N LYS A 2 -4.88 2.51 21.53
CA LYS A 2 -6.01 2.47 20.59
C LYS A 2 -7.28 2.62 21.41
N VAL A 3 -7.97 3.74 21.27
CA VAL A 3 -9.33 3.92 21.79
C VAL A 3 -10.25 3.85 20.58
N HIS A 4 -11.15 2.87 20.57
CA HIS A 4 -12.15 2.77 19.51
C HIS A 4 -13.03 4.03 19.51
N SER A 5 -13.48 4.48 18.34
CA SER A 5 -14.30 5.68 18.16
C SER A 5 -15.61 5.70 18.96
N CYS A 6 -15.97 4.57 19.59
CA CYS A 6 -17.21 4.38 20.35
C CYS A 6 -17.00 3.71 21.73
N GLU A 7 -15.81 3.79 22.34
CA GLU A 7 -15.63 3.29 23.72
C GLU A 7 -16.24 4.23 24.77
N SER A 8 -17.10 3.67 25.63
CA SER A 8 -17.68 4.35 26.78
C SER A 8 -16.63 4.45 27.89
N GLY A 9 -15.83 5.52 27.84
CA GLY A 9 -14.75 5.76 28.81
C GLY A 9 -13.70 6.77 28.37
N PHE A 10 -13.72 7.22 27.11
CA PHE A 10 -12.78 8.26 26.65
C PHE A 10 -13.00 9.56 27.42
N ASN A 11 -11.94 10.07 28.07
CA ASN A 11 -11.90 11.42 28.63
C ASN A 11 -10.53 12.02 28.33
N ALA A 12 -10.49 13.08 27.54
CA ALA A 12 -9.25 13.77 27.17
C ALA A 12 -9.40 15.28 27.28
N ALA A 13 -8.44 15.93 27.92
CA ALA A 13 -8.26 17.38 27.86
C ALA A 13 -7.42 17.75 26.62
N CYS A 14 -7.68 18.92 26.05
CA CYS A 14 -6.85 19.48 24.99
C CYS A 14 -5.49 19.89 25.58
N GLY A 15 -4.40 19.30 25.07
CA GLY A 15 -3.04 19.59 25.54
C GLY A 15 -2.39 20.82 24.90
N ILE A 16 -3.14 21.61 24.11
CA ILE A 16 -2.60 22.76 23.38
C ILE A 16 -2.65 24.00 24.27
N ALA A 17 -1.52 24.71 24.38
CA ALA A 17 -1.36 25.84 25.28
C ALA A 17 -2.50 26.87 25.15
N GLY A 18 -3.14 27.20 26.27
CA GLY A 18 -4.28 28.12 26.33
C GLY A 18 -5.65 27.49 26.02
N CYS A 19 -5.74 26.18 25.78
CA CYS A 19 -7.02 25.49 25.57
C CYS A 19 -7.42 24.67 26.80
N ALA A 20 -8.55 25.02 27.42
CA ALA A 20 -9.10 24.31 28.58
C ALA A 20 -10.19 23.26 28.23
N ALA A 21 -10.35 22.92 26.95
CA ALA A 21 -11.45 22.06 26.50
C ALA A 21 -11.22 20.58 26.87
N SER A 22 -12.28 19.91 27.34
CA SER A 22 -12.26 18.47 27.67
C SER A 22 -13.36 17.72 26.93
N PHE A 23 -13.09 16.48 26.51
CA PHE A 23 -13.98 15.71 25.64
C PHE A 23 -14.18 14.30 26.14
N ARG A 24 -15.45 13.88 26.15
CA ARG A 24 -15.85 12.51 26.50
C ARG A 24 -15.97 11.55 25.29
N ARG A 25 -15.65 12.07 24.10
CA ARG A 25 -15.69 11.32 22.84
C ARG A 25 -14.49 11.71 22.00
N TYR A 26 -13.78 10.71 21.46
CA TYR A 26 -12.61 10.92 20.63
C TYR A 26 -12.91 11.79 19.40
N LEU A 27 -14.06 11.59 18.76
CA LEU A 27 -14.44 12.35 17.58
C LEU A 27 -14.59 13.85 17.88
N ALA A 28 -15.16 14.20 19.03
CA ALA A 28 -15.32 15.58 19.46
C ALA A 28 -13.96 16.25 19.76
N TYR A 29 -13.06 15.51 20.43
CA TYR A 29 -11.67 15.94 20.63
C TYR A 29 -10.96 16.20 19.31
N ARG A 30 -11.02 15.24 18.38
CA ARG A 30 -10.37 15.35 17.07
C ARG A 30 -10.92 16.54 16.28
N GLN A 31 -12.24 16.68 16.16
CA GLN A 31 -12.85 17.81 15.45
C GLN A 31 -12.45 19.16 16.06
N HIS A 32 -12.37 19.24 17.38
CA HIS A 32 -11.91 20.43 18.07
C HIS A 32 -10.47 20.80 17.68
N VAL A 33 -9.53 19.84 17.72
CA VAL A 33 -8.13 20.07 17.32
C VAL A 33 -8.05 20.53 15.86
N TYR A 34 -8.78 19.88 14.96
CA TYR A 34 -8.81 20.26 13.54
C TYR A 34 -9.42 21.64 13.29
N ARG A 35 -10.40 22.08 14.08
CA ARG A 35 -11.09 23.37 13.84
C ARG A 35 -10.42 24.54 14.53
N LYS A 36 -9.96 24.36 15.76
CA LYS A 36 -9.43 25.45 16.60
C LYS A 36 -7.91 25.49 16.66
N HIS A 37 -7.25 24.39 16.29
CA HIS A 37 -5.81 24.26 16.44
C HIS A 37 -5.12 23.68 15.20
N ALA A 38 -5.75 23.75 14.01
CA ALA A 38 -5.16 23.24 12.77
C ALA A 38 -3.71 23.71 12.57
N VAL A 39 -3.47 25.01 12.79
CA VAL A 39 -2.15 25.64 12.65
C VAL A 39 -1.17 25.17 13.73
N ALA A 40 -1.60 25.16 14.99
CA ALA A 40 -0.76 24.73 16.12
C ALA A 40 -0.49 23.21 16.14
N ALA A 41 -1.33 22.41 15.49
CA ALA A 41 -1.20 20.96 15.37
C ALA A 41 -0.52 20.52 14.06
N GLY A 42 0.04 21.45 13.28
CA GLY A 42 0.72 21.14 12.00
C GLY A 42 -0.21 20.60 10.90
N ILE A 43 -1.52 20.74 11.05
CA ILE A 43 -2.53 20.21 10.13
C ILE A 43 -2.72 21.21 8.99
N LYS A 44 -2.24 20.88 7.79
CA LYS A 44 -2.50 21.68 6.58
C LYS A 44 -4.01 21.70 6.30
N PRO A 45 -4.68 22.88 6.28
CA PRO A 45 -6.08 22.95 5.89
C PRO A 45 -6.21 22.57 4.41
N ARG A 46 -7.16 21.67 4.09
CA ARG A 46 -7.59 21.48 2.71
C ARG A 46 -8.27 22.77 2.27
N THR A 47 -7.69 23.50 1.33
CA THR A 47 -8.34 24.63 0.66
C THR A 47 -9.56 24.11 -0.08
N SER A 48 -10.71 24.20 0.55
CA SER A 48 -12.01 24.09 -0.12
C SER A 48 -12.41 25.51 -0.47
N THR A 49 -12.26 25.84 -1.74
CA THR A 49 -12.74 27.09 -2.32
C THR A 49 -14.25 26.98 -2.46
N HIS A 50 -15.00 27.49 -1.48
CA HIS A 50 -16.32 28.07 -1.73
C HIS A 50 -16.57 29.17 -0.69
N ALA A 51 -16.83 30.36 -1.20
CA ALA A 51 -16.92 31.59 -0.45
C ALA A 51 -18.28 31.75 0.27
N SER A 52 -18.19 32.33 1.47
CA SER A 52 -19.10 33.30 2.12
C SER A 52 -20.51 32.87 2.56
N ALA A 53 -20.76 32.94 3.87
CA ALA A 53 -21.62 33.98 4.46
C ALA A 53 -21.52 34.00 6.01
N SER A 54 -21.57 35.21 6.56
CA SER A 54 -21.46 35.60 7.96
C SER A 54 -22.71 35.31 8.80
N GLY A 55 -22.58 35.21 10.13
CA GLY A 55 -23.66 35.56 11.06
C GLY A 55 -23.88 34.66 12.29
N ASP A 56 -23.45 35.18 13.43
CA ASP A 56 -24.12 35.22 14.75
C ASP A 56 -24.23 34.01 15.71
N ASP A 57 -24.21 34.40 16.98
CA ASP A 57 -24.04 33.64 18.22
C ASP A 57 -25.29 32.87 18.73
N ASN A 58 -24.99 31.89 19.59
CA ASN A 58 -25.77 31.37 20.73
C ASN A 58 -26.72 30.13 20.52
N PRO A 59 -27.09 29.39 21.59
CA PRO A 59 -26.81 27.96 21.67
C PRO A 59 -28.06 27.12 22.03
N GLY A 60 -28.28 26.03 21.32
CA GLY A 60 -29.15 24.96 21.84
C GLY A 60 -30.09 24.37 20.82
N GLY A 61 -30.14 23.03 20.85
CA GLY A 61 -31.17 22.23 20.20
C GLY A 61 -30.92 21.98 18.72
N GLY A 62 -30.85 20.70 18.34
CA GLY A 62 -30.70 20.28 16.95
C GLY A 62 -30.00 18.93 16.91
N VAL A 63 -30.73 17.82 16.96
CA VAL A 63 -31.39 17.16 15.81
C VAL A 63 -30.36 16.55 14.88
N GLN A 64 -30.51 15.24 14.72
CA GLN A 64 -29.74 14.34 13.88
C GLN A 64 -29.82 14.78 12.42
N GLU A 65 -28.69 15.14 11.84
CA GLU A 65 -28.45 14.97 10.41
C GLU A 65 -27.19 14.11 10.30
N GLU A 66 -27.36 12.89 9.79
CA GLU A 66 -26.24 12.08 9.31
C GLU A 66 -25.82 12.58 7.93
N PRO A 67 -24.58 13.01 7.74
CA PRO A 67 -23.98 13.05 6.43
C PRO A 67 -23.14 11.77 6.24
N SER A 68 -23.56 10.97 5.27
CA SER A 68 -22.77 9.90 4.66
C SER A 68 -21.39 10.43 4.28
N PHE A 69 -20.33 9.82 4.82
CA PHE A 69 -18.97 10.09 4.39
C PHE A 69 -18.14 8.81 4.29
N HIS A 70 -17.67 8.59 3.06
CA HIS A 70 -16.60 7.68 2.69
C HIS A 70 -15.41 7.81 3.65
N ALA A 71 -14.94 6.66 4.14
CA ALA A 71 -13.74 6.56 4.94
C ALA A 71 -12.57 7.23 4.21
N ALA A 72 -11.95 8.20 4.87
CA ALA A 72 -10.73 8.82 4.40
C ALA A 72 -9.62 7.76 4.33
N SER A 73 -9.27 7.35 3.12
CA SER A 73 -8.05 6.60 2.85
C SER A 73 -6.83 7.37 3.38
N PRO A 74 -5.80 6.68 3.91
CA PRO A 74 -4.52 7.30 4.23
C PRO A 74 -3.91 7.92 2.97
N PRO A 75 -3.02 8.94 3.10
CA PRO A 75 -2.41 9.57 1.95
C PRO A 75 -1.62 8.52 1.18
N SER A 76 -2.10 8.20 -0.01
CA SER A 76 -1.42 7.37 -0.99
C SER A 76 -0.23 8.16 -1.54
N GLU A 77 0.90 8.09 -0.85
CA GLU A 77 2.22 8.40 -1.39
C GLU A 77 2.78 7.16 -2.09
N GLU A 78 2.16 6.79 -3.21
CA GLU A 78 2.83 6.09 -4.30
C GLU A 78 2.66 7.03 -5.50
N ARG A 79 3.51 8.06 -5.55
CA ARG A 79 3.68 8.84 -6.77
C ARG A 79 4.40 7.92 -7.74
N ASN A 80 3.64 7.17 -8.52
CA ASN A 80 4.17 6.39 -9.63
C ASN A 80 4.66 7.39 -10.67
N ASP A 81 5.96 7.69 -10.64
CA ASP A 81 6.64 8.50 -11.65
C ASP A 81 6.86 7.63 -12.90
N ASN A 82 5.75 7.20 -13.50
CA ASN A 82 5.76 6.74 -14.87
C ASN A 82 5.63 7.98 -15.74
N SER A 83 6.78 8.55 -16.12
CA SER A 83 6.84 9.35 -17.34
C SER A 83 6.45 8.43 -18.49
N VAL A 84 5.14 8.40 -18.81
CA VAL A 84 4.61 7.64 -19.93
C VAL A 84 5.15 8.29 -21.19
N ASN A 85 6.17 7.67 -21.77
CA ASN A 85 6.58 7.93 -23.13
C ASN A 85 5.56 7.17 -24.00
N ASP A 86 4.52 7.87 -24.45
CA ASP A 86 3.29 7.33 -25.08
C ASP A 86 3.48 6.59 -26.44
N ASN A 87 4.70 6.18 -26.80
CA ASN A 87 4.98 5.63 -28.13
C ASN A 87 5.66 4.25 -28.16
N GLU A 88 5.85 3.57 -27.01
CA GLU A 88 6.33 2.17 -27.03
C GLU A 88 5.16 1.19 -26.82
N PRO A 89 5.01 0.16 -27.68
CA PRO A 89 4.02 -0.88 -27.45
C PRO A 89 4.29 -1.55 -26.09
N SER A 90 3.30 -1.54 -25.20
CA SER A 90 3.44 -2.12 -23.86
C SER A 90 3.94 -3.56 -23.94
N ASN A 91 5.10 -3.80 -23.35
CA ASN A 91 5.72 -5.11 -23.30
C ASN A 91 4.77 -6.11 -22.58
N PRO A 92 4.45 -7.27 -23.17
CA PRO A 92 3.61 -8.30 -22.52
C PRO A 92 4.08 -8.67 -21.11
N HIS A 93 5.39 -8.64 -20.87
CA HIS A 93 5.98 -8.91 -19.56
C HIS A 93 5.63 -7.83 -18.52
N GLU A 94 5.51 -6.56 -18.93
CA GLU A 94 5.10 -5.49 -18.01
C GLU A 94 3.63 -5.64 -17.63
N ILE A 95 2.78 -5.99 -18.60
CA ILE A 95 1.35 -6.26 -18.34
C ILE A 95 1.21 -7.44 -17.37
N GLN A 96 2.00 -8.51 -17.57
CA GLN A 96 2.02 -9.66 -16.67
C GLN A 96 2.48 -9.28 -15.25
N LYS A 97 3.51 -8.45 -15.12
CA LYS A 97 3.98 -7.95 -13.81
C LYS A 97 2.90 -7.11 -13.11
N GLN A 98 2.23 -6.22 -13.83
CA GLN A 98 1.12 -5.42 -13.29
C GLN A 98 -0.06 -6.29 -12.85
N LEU A 99 -0.35 -7.33 -13.62
CA LEU A 99 -1.36 -8.32 -13.28
C LEU A 99 -0.99 -9.10 -12.01
N ALA A 100 0.26 -9.53 -11.86
CA ALA A 100 0.75 -10.18 -10.65
C ALA A 100 0.63 -9.24 -9.42
N LEU A 101 1.06 -7.98 -9.57
CA LEU A 101 0.91 -6.96 -8.51
C LEU A 101 -0.55 -6.75 -8.11
N PHE A 102 -1.46 -6.70 -9.08
CA PHE A 102 -2.89 -6.60 -8.81
C PHE A 102 -3.37 -7.79 -7.98
N TYR A 103 -2.98 -9.02 -8.34
CA TYR A 103 -3.31 -10.21 -7.54
C TYR A 103 -2.84 -10.08 -6.09
N PHE A 104 -1.55 -9.79 -5.88
CA PHE A 104 -0.99 -9.70 -4.53
C PHE A 104 -1.62 -8.56 -3.74
N ARG A 105 -1.99 -7.45 -4.39
CA ARG A 105 -2.69 -6.35 -3.72
C ARG A 105 -4.07 -6.78 -3.22
N ILE A 106 -4.84 -7.51 -4.02
CA ILE A 106 -6.18 -7.96 -3.60
C ILE A 106 -6.13 -9.03 -2.51
N THR A 107 -5.14 -9.93 -2.52
CA THR A 107 -5.00 -10.96 -1.47
C THR A 107 -4.41 -10.38 -0.19
N GLU A 108 -3.33 -9.60 -0.29
CA GLU A 108 -2.59 -9.16 0.90
C GLU A 108 -3.17 -7.90 1.54
N LYS A 109 -3.59 -6.92 0.73
CA LYS A 109 -4.09 -5.64 1.23
C LYS A 109 -5.59 -5.69 1.52
N LEU A 110 -6.37 -6.34 0.67
CA LEU A 110 -7.83 -6.46 0.84
C LEU A 110 -8.25 -7.73 1.58
N LYS A 111 -7.30 -8.61 1.92
CA LYS A 111 -7.53 -9.86 2.68
C LYS A 111 -8.60 -10.75 2.06
N LEU A 112 -8.70 -10.73 0.72
CA LEU A 112 -9.63 -11.61 0.02
C LEU A 112 -9.14 -13.07 0.10
N PRO A 113 -10.04 -14.04 0.35
CA PRO A 113 -9.72 -15.46 0.23
C PRO A 113 -9.16 -15.78 -1.16
N SER A 114 -8.23 -16.74 -1.23
CA SER A 114 -7.61 -17.16 -2.49
C SER A 114 -8.64 -17.61 -3.53
N SER A 115 -9.69 -18.33 -3.10
CA SER A 115 -10.79 -18.75 -3.96
C SER A 115 -11.52 -17.57 -4.61
N THR A 116 -11.77 -16.50 -3.86
CA THR A 116 -12.40 -15.29 -4.37
C THR A 116 -11.47 -14.52 -5.30
N ALA A 117 -10.18 -14.41 -4.95
CA ALA A 117 -9.19 -13.76 -5.82
C ALA A 117 -9.03 -14.51 -7.15
N ASP A 118 -9.11 -15.84 -7.13
CA ASP A 118 -9.06 -16.71 -8.31
C ASP A 118 -10.28 -16.54 -9.21
N GLU A 119 -11.47 -16.41 -8.61
CA GLU A 119 -12.70 -16.11 -9.34
C GLU A 119 -12.59 -14.75 -10.03
N VAL A 120 -12.15 -13.70 -9.32
CA VAL A 120 -11.91 -12.37 -9.88
C VAL A 120 -10.94 -12.44 -11.06
N PHE A 121 -9.84 -13.18 -10.92
CA PHE A 121 -8.85 -13.34 -11.99
C PHE A 121 -9.40 -14.08 -13.20
N THR A 122 -10.17 -15.13 -12.97
CA THR A 122 -10.80 -15.92 -14.04
C THR A 122 -11.81 -15.07 -14.81
N THR A 123 -12.66 -14.33 -14.10
CA THR A 123 -13.60 -13.38 -14.71
C THR A 123 -12.86 -12.29 -15.48
N MET A 124 -11.79 -11.74 -14.93
CA MET A 124 -10.99 -10.72 -15.61
C MET A 124 -10.34 -11.24 -16.89
N LYS A 125 -9.73 -12.44 -16.84
CA LYS A 125 -9.20 -13.11 -18.05
C LYS A 125 -10.28 -13.29 -19.11
N SER A 126 -11.46 -13.77 -18.71
CA SER A 126 -12.58 -13.96 -19.63
C SER A 126 -13.08 -12.65 -20.23
N LEU A 127 -13.20 -11.59 -19.42
CA LEU A 127 -13.60 -10.27 -19.89
C LEU A 127 -12.59 -9.69 -20.89
N MET A 128 -11.29 -9.79 -20.59
CA MET A 128 -10.23 -9.34 -21.50
C MET A 128 -10.26 -10.12 -22.82
N GLN A 129 -10.47 -11.44 -22.76
CA GLN A 129 -10.62 -12.28 -23.96
C GLN A 129 -11.83 -11.85 -24.79
N GLN A 130 -13.00 -11.67 -24.17
CA GLN A 130 -14.22 -11.24 -24.86
C GLN A 130 -14.07 -9.86 -25.51
N LEU A 131 -13.40 -8.92 -24.84
CA LEU A 131 -13.10 -7.60 -25.39
C LEU A 131 -12.15 -7.70 -26.59
N LEU A 132 -11.13 -8.55 -26.51
CA LEU A 132 -10.21 -8.78 -27.62
C LEU A 132 -10.93 -9.42 -28.81
N ASP A 133 -11.72 -10.48 -28.58
CA ASP A 133 -12.50 -11.16 -29.61
C ASP A 133 -13.49 -10.19 -30.27
N TYR A 134 -14.17 -9.36 -29.49
CA TYR A 134 -15.04 -8.31 -29.99
C TYR A 134 -14.29 -7.33 -30.89
N ASN A 135 -13.13 -6.83 -30.47
CA ASN A 135 -12.30 -5.90 -31.26
C ASN A 135 -11.78 -6.55 -32.56
N ILE A 136 -11.37 -7.82 -32.50
CA ILE A 136 -10.98 -8.59 -33.68
C ILE A 136 -12.17 -8.67 -34.66
N HIS A 137 -13.36 -9.03 -34.18
CA HIS A 137 -14.56 -9.11 -35.02
C HIS A 137 -14.95 -7.76 -35.64
N GLN A 138 -14.91 -6.66 -34.88
CA GLN A 138 -15.19 -5.32 -35.43
C GLN A 138 -14.17 -4.91 -36.48
N THR A 139 -12.88 -5.19 -36.24
CA THR A 139 -11.80 -4.86 -37.18
C THR A 139 -11.95 -5.63 -38.48
N LEU A 140 -12.21 -6.95 -38.41
CA LEU A 140 -12.40 -7.77 -39.60
C LEU A 140 -13.62 -7.32 -40.41
N ARG A 141 -14.74 -7.05 -39.73
CA ARG A 141 -15.95 -6.55 -40.39
C ARG A 141 -15.72 -5.22 -41.12
N PHE A 142 -15.02 -4.27 -40.49
CA PHE A 142 -14.69 -3.00 -41.11
C PHE A 142 -13.84 -3.18 -42.38
N LEU A 143 -12.86 -4.09 -42.36
CA LEU A 143 -12.01 -4.39 -43.51
C LEU A 143 -12.79 -5.06 -44.67
N GLU A 144 -13.79 -5.89 -44.35
CA GLU A 144 -14.71 -6.47 -45.33
C GLU A 144 -15.58 -5.40 -46.00
N GLU A 145 -16.09 -4.45 -45.21
CA GLU A 145 -16.92 -3.33 -45.71
C GLU A 145 -16.12 -2.38 -46.63
N GLU A 146 -14.82 -2.19 -46.36
CA GLU A 146 -13.90 -1.35 -47.16
C GLU A 146 -13.33 -2.06 -48.42
N ASN A 147 -13.83 -3.25 -48.79
CA ASN A 147 -13.35 -4.05 -49.94
C ASN A 147 -11.83 -4.34 -49.90
N VAL A 148 -11.27 -4.54 -48.71
CA VAL A 148 -9.88 -5.00 -48.58
C VAL A 148 -9.77 -6.42 -49.16
N GLN A 149 -8.62 -6.74 -49.76
CA GLN A 149 -8.39 -8.01 -50.43
C GLN A 149 -8.65 -9.20 -49.48
N GLU A 150 -9.54 -10.12 -49.88
CA GLU A 150 -10.01 -11.25 -49.05
C GLU A 150 -8.85 -12.10 -48.48
N ALA A 151 -7.76 -12.25 -49.26
CA ALA A 151 -6.56 -12.94 -48.82
C ALA A 151 -5.86 -12.24 -47.63
N GLY A 152 -5.83 -10.91 -47.61
CA GLY A 152 -5.27 -10.12 -46.51
C GLY A 152 -6.10 -10.26 -45.23
N ILE A 153 -7.43 -10.25 -45.34
CA ILE A 153 -8.35 -10.44 -44.21
C ILE A 153 -8.17 -11.83 -43.60
N LYS A 154 -8.11 -12.89 -44.42
CA LYS A 154 -7.87 -14.26 -43.93
C LYS A 154 -6.51 -14.42 -43.25
N ASN A 155 -5.46 -13.81 -43.78
CA ASN A 155 -4.13 -13.84 -43.17
C ASN A 155 -4.12 -13.10 -41.82
N LEU A 156 -4.76 -11.94 -41.75
CA LEU A 156 -4.90 -11.17 -40.50
C LEU A 156 -5.72 -11.94 -39.46
N GLN A 157 -6.83 -12.55 -39.86
CA GLN A 157 -7.63 -13.39 -38.99
C GLN A 157 -6.83 -14.59 -38.45
N ALA A 158 -6.06 -15.27 -39.31
CA ALA A 158 -5.19 -16.36 -38.89
C ALA A 158 -4.12 -15.88 -37.89
N PHE A 159 -3.52 -14.72 -38.13
CA PHE A 159 -2.56 -14.10 -37.21
C PHE A 159 -3.19 -13.75 -35.85
N LEU A 160 -4.33 -13.04 -35.85
CA LEU A 160 -5.02 -12.63 -34.64
C LEU A 160 -5.50 -13.83 -33.81
N ASN A 161 -6.00 -14.88 -34.47
CA ASN A 161 -6.44 -16.10 -33.80
C ASN A 161 -5.28 -16.98 -33.31
N ALA A 162 -4.12 -16.93 -33.99
CA ALA A 162 -2.93 -17.64 -33.53
C ALA A 162 -2.26 -16.96 -32.33
N THR A 163 -2.46 -15.64 -32.17
CA THR A 163 -1.82 -14.86 -31.11
C THR A 163 -2.74 -14.79 -29.88
N SER A 164 -2.60 -15.75 -28.97
CA SER A 164 -3.38 -15.76 -27.73
C SER A 164 -2.73 -14.91 -26.64
N ILE A 165 -2.50 -13.61 -26.92
CA ILE A 165 -1.80 -12.67 -26.02
C ILE A 165 -2.36 -12.73 -24.59
N ILE A 166 -3.68 -12.85 -24.43
CA ILE A 166 -4.34 -12.97 -23.12
C ILE A 166 -3.98 -14.29 -22.41
N THR A 167 -3.89 -15.40 -23.13
CA THR A 167 -3.44 -16.68 -22.54
C THR A 167 -1.99 -16.59 -22.14
N ASP A 168 -1.13 -15.96 -22.95
CA ASP A 168 0.30 -15.82 -22.67
C ASP A 168 0.53 -14.96 -21.43
N ILE A 169 -0.13 -13.81 -21.31
CA ILE A 169 -0.04 -12.93 -20.12
C ILE A 169 -0.45 -13.67 -18.84
N PHE A 170 -1.48 -14.52 -18.90
CA PHE A 170 -1.97 -15.25 -17.73
C PHE A 170 -1.29 -16.61 -17.49
N SER A 171 -0.42 -17.06 -18.40
CA SER A 171 0.14 -18.43 -18.39
C SER A 171 0.91 -18.74 -17.10
N GLU A 172 1.72 -17.80 -16.61
CA GLU A 172 2.52 -17.93 -15.39
C GLU A 172 1.77 -17.49 -14.12
N LEU A 173 0.51 -17.06 -14.24
CA LEU A 173 -0.28 -16.55 -13.12
C LEU A 173 -1.55 -17.37 -12.86
N GLY A 174 -1.75 -18.46 -13.60
CA GLY A 174 -3.01 -19.23 -13.59
C GLY A 174 -3.28 -20.04 -12.33
N SER A 175 -2.30 -20.23 -11.44
CA SER A 175 -2.50 -20.97 -10.18
C SER A 175 -1.75 -20.34 -9.01
N ILE A 176 -2.12 -20.71 -7.78
CA ILE A 176 -1.42 -20.29 -6.56
C ILE A 176 0.08 -20.63 -6.64
N HIS A 177 0.42 -21.84 -7.12
CA HIS A 177 1.81 -22.27 -7.25
C HIS A 177 2.58 -21.42 -8.26
N MET A 178 2.00 -21.18 -9.44
CA MET A 178 2.66 -20.39 -10.48
C MET A 178 2.83 -18.94 -10.05
N ARG A 179 1.84 -18.35 -9.36
CA ARG A 179 1.97 -17.00 -8.78
C ARG A 179 3.04 -16.93 -7.69
N LYS A 180 3.14 -17.94 -6.82
CA LYS A 180 4.22 -18.00 -5.83
C LYS A 180 5.59 -18.08 -6.50
N LYS A 181 5.72 -18.92 -7.53
CA LYS A 181 6.94 -19.02 -8.32
C LYS A 181 7.29 -17.68 -8.98
N TYR A 182 6.31 -17.05 -9.62
CA TYR A 182 6.46 -15.73 -10.25
C TYR A 182 6.88 -14.65 -9.23
N LEU A 183 6.31 -14.67 -8.02
CA LEU A 183 6.70 -13.77 -6.92
C LEU A 183 8.19 -13.90 -6.60
N ILE A 184 8.67 -15.14 -6.43
CA ILE A 184 10.06 -15.44 -6.07
C ILE A 184 11.02 -15.02 -7.19
N GLU A 185 10.63 -15.22 -8.45
CA GLU A 185 11.49 -14.97 -9.61
C GLU A 185 11.54 -13.49 -10.03
N HIS A 186 10.45 -12.73 -9.84
CA HIS A 186 10.30 -11.39 -10.41
C HIS A 186 10.20 -10.26 -9.38
N PHE A 187 10.07 -10.58 -8.10
CA PHE A 187 10.01 -9.58 -7.02
C PHE A 187 11.12 -9.80 -6.01
N ALA A 188 11.39 -8.76 -5.22
CA ALA A 188 12.38 -8.77 -4.15
C ALA A 188 11.84 -9.59 -2.95
N TYR A 189 11.68 -10.90 -3.14
CA TYR A 189 11.20 -11.85 -2.15
C TYR A 189 12.36 -12.45 -1.36
N THR A 190 12.20 -12.53 -0.04
CA THR A 190 13.13 -13.22 0.85
C THR A 190 12.43 -14.44 1.44
N ASP A 191 13.04 -15.62 1.30
CA ASP A 191 12.46 -16.86 1.81
C ASP A 191 12.67 -17.03 3.31
N VAL A 192 11.85 -17.90 3.90
CA VAL A 192 11.93 -18.28 5.31
C VAL A 192 13.01 -19.33 5.50
N GLU A 193 13.91 -19.09 6.45
CA GLU A 193 14.89 -20.08 6.89
C GLU A 193 14.37 -20.86 8.10
N GLN A 194 14.75 -22.14 8.18
CA GLN A 194 14.37 -23.05 9.25
C GLN A 194 15.60 -23.42 10.07
N LEU A 195 15.54 -23.16 11.37
CA LEU A 195 16.55 -23.55 12.34
C LEU A 195 16.01 -24.72 13.18
N PRO A 196 16.63 -25.90 13.15
CA PRO A 196 16.20 -27.02 13.99
C PRO A 196 16.39 -26.69 15.47
N LEU A 197 15.39 -27.00 16.30
CA LEU A 197 15.48 -26.82 17.75
C LEU A 197 16.12 -28.06 18.38
N GLU A 198 17.21 -27.88 19.12
CA GLU A 198 17.99 -28.99 19.70
C GLU A 198 17.29 -29.74 20.86
N THR A 199 16.13 -29.25 21.33
CA THR A 199 15.54 -29.64 22.63
C THR A 199 14.17 -30.33 22.57
N GLY A 200 13.65 -30.66 21.39
CA GLY A 200 12.37 -31.37 21.21
C GLY A 200 12.47 -32.40 20.10
N THR A 201 11.49 -33.29 19.97
CA THR A 201 11.43 -34.33 18.92
C THR A 201 11.91 -33.81 17.55
N ALA A 202 12.53 -34.68 16.74
CA ALA A 202 13.27 -34.37 15.50
C ALA A 202 12.55 -33.58 14.38
N HIS A 203 11.38 -32.98 14.66
CA HIS A 203 10.53 -32.22 13.77
C HIS A 203 10.29 -30.78 14.22
N ASP A 204 10.79 -30.36 15.39
CA ASP A 204 10.58 -28.98 15.85
C ASP A 204 11.61 -28.04 15.22
N THR A 205 11.13 -27.11 14.38
CA THR A 205 11.94 -26.08 13.73
C THR A 205 11.45 -24.68 14.09
N PHE A 206 12.38 -23.76 14.28
CA PHE A 206 12.13 -22.34 14.38
C PHE A 206 12.25 -21.70 12.99
N CYS A 207 11.20 -21.03 12.55
CA CYS A 207 11.17 -20.35 11.26
C CYS A 207 11.47 -18.86 11.45
N TYR A 208 12.39 -18.32 10.65
CA TYR A 208 12.70 -16.89 10.65
C TYR A 208 12.97 -16.37 9.25
N ILE A 209 12.83 -15.05 9.06
CA ILE A 209 13.20 -14.38 7.82
C ILE A 209 14.54 -13.67 8.07
N PRO A 210 15.62 -14.01 7.33
CA PRO A 210 16.93 -13.41 7.57
C PRO A 210 16.93 -11.92 7.27
N ILE A 211 17.22 -11.10 8.29
CA ILE A 211 17.17 -9.64 8.16
C ILE A 211 18.14 -9.12 7.11
N THR A 212 19.28 -9.79 6.93
CA THR A 212 20.30 -9.46 5.92
C THR A 212 19.73 -9.58 4.50
N ASN A 213 18.93 -10.61 4.24
CA ASN A 213 18.35 -10.85 2.93
C ASN A 213 17.24 -9.83 2.66
N VAL A 214 16.40 -9.56 3.67
CA VAL A 214 15.36 -8.52 3.60
C VAL A 214 15.97 -7.16 3.31
N LEU A 215 17.01 -6.77 4.05
CA LEU A 215 17.69 -5.48 3.85
C LEU A 215 18.34 -5.40 2.47
N SER A 216 18.98 -6.47 2.00
CA SER A 216 19.55 -6.53 0.64
C SER A 216 18.48 -6.30 -0.43
N SER A 217 17.38 -7.05 -0.37
CA SER A 217 16.22 -6.90 -1.26
C SER A 217 15.61 -5.50 -1.19
N PHE A 218 15.50 -4.94 0.01
CA PHE A 218 14.93 -3.61 0.24
C PHE A 218 15.81 -2.49 -0.34
N LEU A 219 17.12 -2.55 -0.12
CA LEU A 219 18.09 -1.56 -0.59
C LEU A 219 18.35 -1.63 -2.09
N GLN A 220 17.99 -2.73 -2.76
CA GLN A 220 17.99 -2.80 -4.23
C GLN A 220 16.87 -1.96 -4.86
N THR A 221 15.87 -1.54 -4.07
CA THR A 221 14.82 -0.64 -4.55
C THR A 221 15.36 0.80 -4.60
N HIS A 222 15.41 1.39 -5.80
CA HIS A 222 16.03 2.71 -6.02
C HIS A 222 15.49 3.81 -5.09
N SER A 223 14.17 3.94 -4.97
CA SER A 223 13.54 4.94 -4.10
C SER A 223 13.94 4.77 -2.63
N MET A 224 14.06 3.53 -2.18
CA MET A 224 14.48 3.24 -0.80
C MET A 224 15.96 3.57 -0.60
N PHE A 225 16.81 3.20 -1.56
CA PHE A 225 18.23 3.55 -1.52
C PHE A 225 18.45 5.07 -1.47
N GLU A 226 17.67 5.83 -2.24
CA GLU A 226 17.68 7.29 -2.17
C GLU A 226 17.28 7.80 -0.78
N CYS A 227 16.25 7.23 -0.15
CA CYS A 227 15.88 7.61 1.22
C CYS A 227 17.00 7.37 2.24
N PHE A 228 17.78 6.29 2.11
CA PHE A 228 18.91 6.01 3.01
C PHE A 228 20.14 6.88 2.76
N THR A 229 20.31 7.37 1.54
CA THR A 229 21.46 8.21 1.16
C THR A 229 21.19 9.69 1.35
N GLN A 230 19.94 10.08 1.54
CA GLN A 230 19.58 11.46 1.85
C GLN A 230 20.04 11.82 3.27
N PRO A 231 20.68 13.00 3.44
CA PRO A 231 21.08 13.47 4.76
C PRO A 231 19.83 13.71 5.62
N LEU A 232 19.84 13.15 6.82
CA LEU A 232 18.81 13.39 7.83
C LEU A 232 18.79 14.88 8.16
N SER A 233 17.64 15.51 7.94
CA SER A 233 17.42 16.91 8.29
C SER A 233 16.93 16.95 9.73
N SER A 234 17.70 17.54 10.64
CA SER A 234 17.22 17.73 12.01
C SER A 234 16.01 18.67 11.99
N SER A 235 14.86 18.14 12.38
CA SER A 235 13.62 18.89 12.45
C SER A 235 13.43 19.45 13.86
N GLN A 236 12.83 20.63 13.89
CA GLN A 236 12.38 21.46 15.01
C GLN A 236 12.37 20.81 16.42
N ILE A 237 13.00 21.53 17.36
CA ILE A 237 13.34 21.24 18.77
C ILE A 237 12.20 20.66 19.65
N GLU A 238 10.95 20.63 19.19
CA GLU A 238 9.79 20.22 19.99
C GLU A 238 9.07 18.95 19.50
N LEU A 239 9.48 18.34 18.38
CA LEU A 239 8.86 17.13 17.85
C LEU A 239 9.91 16.05 17.61
N LEU A 240 9.72 14.87 18.19
CA LEU A 240 10.51 13.68 17.85
C LEU A 240 10.11 13.23 16.45
N THR A 241 11.04 13.28 15.51
CA THR A 241 10.83 13.00 14.08
C THR A 241 11.63 11.81 13.55
N ASP A 242 12.78 11.51 14.15
CA ASP A 242 13.61 10.37 13.79
C ASP A 242 14.21 9.65 15.03
N PHE A 243 15.07 8.67 14.77
CA PHE A 243 15.72 7.88 15.83
C PHE A 243 16.83 8.63 16.57
N MET A 244 17.30 9.76 16.04
CA MET A 244 18.36 10.60 16.60
C MET A 244 17.82 11.61 17.61
N ASP A 245 16.55 11.98 17.51
CA ASP A 245 15.92 13.03 18.33
C ASP A 245 15.67 12.64 19.80
N GLY A 246 15.86 11.36 20.16
CA GLY A 246 15.61 10.83 21.50
C GLY A 246 16.81 10.89 22.45
N ASP A 247 16.53 10.95 23.75
CA ASP A 247 17.55 10.94 24.82
C ASP A 247 18.52 9.77 24.69
N PHE A 248 18.03 8.60 24.27
CA PHE A 248 18.85 7.40 24.08
C PHE A 248 19.98 7.63 23.08
N PHE A 249 19.69 8.24 21.92
CA PHE A 249 20.71 8.49 20.91
C PHE A 249 21.74 9.51 21.41
N SER A 250 21.28 10.61 22.04
CA SER A 250 22.17 11.62 22.60
C SER A 250 23.14 11.06 23.66
N GLN A 251 22.67 10.12 24.47
CA GLN A 251 23.45 9.50 25.55
C GLN A 251 24.37 8.39 25.06
N ASN A 252 24.03 7.74 23.94
CA ASN A 252 24.76 6.58 23.41
C ASN A 252 25.50 6.88 22.10
N TYR A 253 25.57 8.14 21.68
CA TYR A 253 26.25 8.56 20.46
C TYR A 253 27.70 8.06 20.37
N PHE A 254 28.39 7.97 21.51
CA PHE A 254 29.76 7.46 21.59
C PHE A 254 29.89 5.97 21.21
N LEU A 255 28.81 5.17 21.29
CA LEU A 255 28.82 3.78 20.83
C LEU A 255 28.86 3.68 19.30
N ILE A 256 28.53 4.78 18.63
CA ILE A 256 28.50 4.93 17.17
C ILE A 256 29.85 5.54 16.73
N HIS A 257 30.93 4.87 17.09
CA HIS A 257 32.29 5.41 17.00
C HIS A 257 32.85 5.47 15.56
N ASP A 258 32.17 4.81 14.62
CA ASP A 258 32.57 4.58 13.22
C ASP A 258 31.37 4.72 12.25
N ALA A 259 30.47 5.68 12.52
CA ALA A 259 29.41 6.05 11.56
C ALA A 259 29.99 6.81 10.37
N ASP A 260 30.80 6.14 9.58
CA ASP A 260 30.85 6.44 8.17
C ASP A 260 29.41 6.38 7.62
N SER A 261 29.15 7.13 6.55
CA SER A 261 27.85 7.32 5.86
C SER A 261 27.09 6.04 5.40
N ARG A 262 27.41 4.86 5.92
CA ARG A 262 26.91 3.55 5.52
C ARG A 262 26.49 2.67 6.72
N THR A 263 26.03 3.27 7.82
CA THR A 263 25.46 2.53 8.97
C THR A 263 23.94 2.50 8.88
N ILE A 264 23.35 1.32 9.05
CA ILE A 264 21.89 1.14 9.15
C ILE A 264 21.53 0.86 10.60
N PHE A 265 20.69 1.70 11.20
CA PHE A 265 20.17 1.49 12.55
C PHE A 265 18.89 0.66 12.48
N LEU A 266 18.89 -0.49 13.14
CA LEU A 266 17.73 -1.38 13.25
C LEU A 266 17.13 -1.26 14.63
N LEU A 267 15.88 -0.83 14.69
CA LEU A 267 15.12 -0.71 15.92
C LEU A 267 14.19 -1.92 16.04
N VAL A 268 14.59 -2.87 16.88
CA VAL A 268 13.87 -4.15 17.05
C VAL A 268 12.95 -4.03 18.26
N TYR A 269 11.66 -4.27 18.03
CA TYR A 269 10.65 -4.32 19.08
C TYR A 269 10.04 -5.71 19.15
N THR A 270 9.84 -6.20 20.36
CA THR A 270 9.05 -7.39 20.64
C THR A 270 7.69 -6.95 21.18
N ASP A 271 6.60 -7.39 20.54
CA ASP A 271 5.26 -7.21 21.09
C ASP A 271 4.95 -8.37 22.03
N GLU A 272 5.43 -8.27 23.27
CA GLU A 272 5.22 -9.31 24.28
C GLU A 272 3.75 -9.44 24.73
N LEU A 273 2.90 -8.46 24.41
CA LEU A 273 1.51 -8.41 24.88
C LEU A 273 0.48 -8.62 23.77
N VAL A 274 0.89 -8.69 22.49
CA VAL A 274 0.00 -8.73 21.31
C VAL A 274 -0.96 -7.52 21.27
N ILE A 275 -0.64 -6.44 21.98
CA ILE A 275 -1.51 -5.24 22.08
C ILE A 275 -1.31 -4.34 20.85
N THR A 276 -0.19 -4.51 20.14
CA THR A 276 0.27 -3.58 19.10
C THR A 276 0.58 -4.21 17.76
N ASN A 277 0.16 -5.45 17.48
CA ASN A 277 0.09 -5.94 16.11
C ASN A 277 -1.23 -5.48 15.45
N PRO A 278 -1.25 -4.39 14.65
CA PRO A 278 -2.45 -3.99 13.91
C PRO A 278 -2.85 -4.99 12.80
N LEU A 279 -1.99 -5.97 12.47
CA LEU A 279 -2.26 -7.00 11.46
C LEU A 279 -2.93 -8.25 12.04
N GLY A 280 -3.08 -8.35 13.36
CA GLY A 280 -3.89 -9.37 14.04
C GLY A 280 -3.38 -10.81 13.88
N SER A 281 -3.21 -11.50 14.99
CA SER A 281 -2.94 -12.94 15.09
C SER A 281 -4.17 -13.82 14.74
N THR A 282 -4.97 -13.44 13.74
CA THR A 282 -6.10 -14.24 13.22
C THR A 282 -5.74 -15.06 11.98
N ALA A 283 -4.45 -15.21 11.68
CA ALA A 283 -3.94 -16.14 10.68
C ALA A 283 -3.13 -17.25 11.36
N LEU A 284 -3.82 -18.03 12.19
CA LEU A 284 -3.45 -19.40 12.57
C LEU A 284 -4.71 -20.26 12.46
#